data_AF-A0A1Q4V084-F1
#
_entry.id   AF-A0A1Q4V084-F1
#
_cell.length_a   1.000
_cell.length_b   1.000
_cell.length_c   1.000
_cell.angle_alpha   90.00
_cell.angle_beta   90.00
_cell.angle_gamma   90.00
#
_symmetry.space_group_name_H-M   'P 1'
#
loop_
_entity.id
_entity.type
_entity.pdbx_description
1 polymer ?
#
loop_
_entity_poly.entity_id
_entity_poly.type
_entity_poly.pdbx_seq_one_letter_code
_entity_poly.pdbx_strand_id
1 'polypeptide(L)'
;MGGGAGHRTRPRRRPRPVALRAAWFAAALFWTAFAVLEGVNHGWLAGGMALLFAVAPDLTMLAAIGDPTPTVRGQLPPRAVPYYNLAHRAAVPLGLAVLYTFTAPKEWAPLFAALCGWLAHISYDRAFGYGLRTKEGFQRD
;
A
#
# COMPACT_ATOMS: atom_id res chain seq x y z
N MET A 1 -27.58 -14.53 31.22
CA MET A 1 -26.18 -14.06 31.05
C MET A 1 -26.09 -13.32 29.72
N GLY A 2 -26.29 -12.01 29.74
CA GLY A 2 -26.27 -11.17 28.53
C GLY A 2 -24.85 -10.72 28.21
N GLY A 3 -24.23 -11.34 27.21
CA GLY A 3 -22.91 -10.95 26.71
C GLY A 3 -23.02 -9.64 25.93
N GLY A 4 -22.34 -8.60 26.43
CA GLY A 4 -22.31 -7.27 25.82
C GLY A 4 -21.82 -7.30 24.38
N ALA A 5 -22.70 -6.96 23.45
CA ALA A 5 -22.31 -6.63 22.09
C ALA A 5 -21.42 -5.38 22.14
N GLY A 6 -20.10 -5.57 22.05
CA GLY A 6 -19.13 -4.49 21.98
C GLY A 6 -19.53 -3.55 20.85
N HIS A 7 -19.88 -2.32 21.22
CA HIS A 7 -20.28 -1.27 20.28
C HIS A 7 -19.05 -0.90 19.43
N ARG A 8 -18.93 -1.54 18.26
CA ARG A 8 -17.88 -1.27 17.26
C ARG A 8 -18.12 0.12 16.67
N THR A 9 -17.71 1.15 17.40
CA THR A 9 -17.84 2.55 17.00
C THR A 9 -16.86 2.85 15.87
N ARG A 10 -17.35 3.46 14.79
CA ARG A 10 -16.50 3.95 13.71
C ARG A 10 -15.66 5.13 14.24
N PRO A 11 -14.32 5.12 14.10
CA PRO A 11 -13.51 6.27 14.45
C PRO A 11 -13.90 7.49 13.60
N ARG A 12 -13.86 8.68 14.23
CA ARG A 12 -14.20 9.96 13.60
C ARG A 12 -13.03 10.40 12.70
N ARG A 13 -13.23 10.36 11.37
CA ARG A 13 -12.16 10.72 10.41
C ARG A 13 -11.82 12.20 10.46
N ARG A 14 -10.56 12.55 10.72
CA ARG A 14 -10.06 13.91 10.45
C ARG A 14 -9.64 14.03 8.98
N PRO A 15 -10.15 15.03 8.23
CA PRO A 15 -9.70 15.25 6.87
C PRO A 15 -8.21 15.62 6.87
N ARG A 16 -7.41 14.92 6.07
CA ARG A 16 -6.03 15.32 5.82
C ARG A 16 -6.01 16.63 5.03
N PRO A 17 -5.03 17.53 5.27
CA PRO A 17 -4.89 18.75 4.49
C PRO A 17 -4.79 18.44 2.98
N VAL A 18 -5.42 19.27 2.14
CA VAL A 18 -5.37 19.13 0.68
C VAL A 18 -3.93 19.10 0.17
N ALA A 19 -3.05 19.92 0.77
CA ALA A 19 -1.63 19.95 0.46
C ALA A 19 -0.94 18.58 0.64
N LEU A 20 -1.28 17.83 1.70
CA LEU A 20 -0.73 16.51 1.93
C LEU A 20 -1.22 15.50 0.88
N ARG A 21 -2.50 15.57 0.50
CA ARG A 21 -3.04 14.72 -0.58
C ARG A 21 -2.40 15.03 -1.93
N ALA A 22 -2.16 16.32 -2.22
CA ALA A 22 -1.45 16.76 -3.42
C ALA A 22 0.01 16.29 -3.42
N ALA A 23 0.71 16.34 -2.28
CA ALA A 23 2.07 15.83 -2.15
C ALA A 23 2.14 14.31 -2.41
N TRP A 24 1.18 13.54 -1.88
CA TRP A 24 1.07 12.12 -2.18
C TRP A 24 0.75 11.85 -3.65
N PHE A 25 -0.09 12.68 -4.27
CA PHE A 25 -0.37 12.54 -5.70
C PHE A 25 0.86 12.82 -6.56
N ALA A 26 1.62 13.87 -6.24
CA ALA A 26 2.88 14.17 -6.90
C ALA A 26 3.90 13.03 -6.75
N ALA A 27 4.01 12.46 -5.54
CA ALA A 27 4.82 11.26 -5.30
C ALA A 27 4.34 10.07 -6.14
N ALA A 28 3.03 9.86 -6.27
CA ALA A 28 2.48 8.78 -7.10
C ALA A 28 2.90 8.92 -8.57
N LEU A 29 2.78 10.13 -9.13
CA LEU A 29 3.21 10.40 -10.50
C LEU A 29 4.72 10.22 -10.67
N PHE A 30 5.52 10.67 -9.70
CA PHE A 30 6.97 10.50 -9.70
C PHE A 30 7.36 9.02 -9.76
N TRP A 31 6.82 8.20 -8.85
CA TRP A 31 7.16 6.77 -8.81
C TRP A 31 6.64 6.02 -10.04
N THR A 32 5.47 6.38 -10.57
CA THR A 32 4.96 5.84 -11.83
C THR A 32 5.89 6.17 -13.00
N ALA A 33 6.39 7.41 -13.08
CA ALA A 33 7.29 7.82 -14.16
C ALA A 33 8.59 6.99 -14.15
N PHE A 34 9.18 6.75 -12.97
CA PHE A 34 10.34 5.87 -12.84
C PHE A 34 10.02 4.41 -13.19
N ALA A 35 8.90 3.87 -12.72
CA ALA A 35 8.48 2.52 -13.08
C ALA A 35 8.33 2.32 -14.61
N VAL A 36 7.75 3.30 -15.30
CA VAL A 36 7.61 3.29 -16.76
C VAL A 36 8.98 3.43 -17.44
N LEU A 37 9.82 4.36 -16.98
CA LEU A 37 11.17 4.56 -17.52
C LEU A 37 12.00 3.27 -17.44
N GLU A 38 11.98 2.60 -16.28
CA GLU A 38 12.68 1.34 -16.08
C GLU A 38 12.14 0.24 -16.99
N GLY A 39 10.81 0.14 -17.15
CA GLY A 39 10.19 -0.81 -18.07
C GLY A 39 10.56 -0.58 -19.53
N VAL A 40 10.64 0.68 -19.97
CA VAL A 40 11.03 1.05 -21.33
C VAL A 40 12.52 0.77 -21.58
N ASN A 41 13.39 1.11 -20.63
CA ASN A 41 14.84 1.00 -20.81
C ASN A 41 15.39 -0.41 -20.58
N HIS A 42 14.74 -1.20 -19.71
CA HIS A 42 15.24 -2.52 -19.28
C HIS A 42 14.31 -3.69 -19.65
N GLY A 43 13.22 -3.40 -20.38
CA GLY A 43 12.36 -4.39 -21.03
C GLY A 43 11.25 -4.97 -20.15
N TRP A 44 10.61 -6.02 -20.68
CA TRP A 44 9.37 -6.57 -20.15
C TRP A 44 9.47 -7.06 -18.70
N LEU A 45 10.64 -7.55 -18.27
CA LEU A 45 10.82 -8.04 -16.92
C LEU A 45 10.71 -6.88 -15.90
N ALA A 46 11.31 -5.73 -16.19
CA ALA A 46 11.22 -4.56 -15.33
C ALA A 46 9.80 -3.99 -15.29
N GLY A 47 9.16 -3.84 -16.46
CA GLY A 47 7.76 -3.41 -16.53
C GLY A 47 6.79 -4.38 -15.85
N GLY A 48 6.99 -5.69 -16.02
CA GLY A 48 6.19 -6.73 -15.39
C GLY A 48 6.34 -6.76 -13.87
N MET A 49 7.56 -6.58 -13.35
CA MET A 49 7.80 -6.47 -11.91
C MET A 49 7.20 -5.19 -11.32
N ALA A 50 7.28 -4.06 -12.02
CA ALA A 50 6.61 -2.83 -11.60
C ALA A 50 5.09 -3.02 -11.51
N LEU A 51 4.47 -3.63 -12.52
CA LEU A 51 3.03 -3.90 -12.52
C LEU A 51 2.64 -4.89 -11.41
N LEU A 52 3.42 -5.97 -11.25
CA LEU A 52 3.20 -6.96 -10.20
C LEU A 52 3.20 -6.29 -8.82
N PHE A 53 4.19 -5.45 -8.52
CA PHE A 53 4.32 -4.79 -7.23
C PHE A 53 3.40 -3.57 -7.05
N ALA A 54 2.86 -3.02 -8.14
CA ALA A 54 1.75 -2.08 -8.06
C ALA A 54 0.48 -2.78 -7.55
N VAL A 55 0.24 -4.05 -7.91
CA VAL A 55 -0.97 -4.79 -7.51
C VAL A 55 -0.77 -5.63 -6.24
N ALA A 56 0.46 -6.11 -5.98
CA ALA A 56 0.78 -7.03 -4.89
C ALA A 56 0.30 -6.57 -3.49
N PRO A 57 0.36 -5.28 -3.11
CA PRO A 57 -0.12 -4.84 -1.80
C PRO A 57 -1.59 -5.20 -1.55
N ASP A 58 -2.44 -5.17 -2.57
CA ASP A 58 -3.87 -5.48 -2.44
C ASP A 58 -4.14 -6.97 -2.33
N LEU A 59 -3.26 -7.80 -2.88
CA LEU A 59 -3.35 -9.26 -2.74
C LEU A 59 -3.25 -9.70 -1.27
N THR A 60 -2.70 -8.86 -0.38
CA THR A 60 -2.70 -9.13 1.06
C THR A 60 -4.09 -9.24 1.67
N MET A 61 -5.12 -8.66 1.03
CA MET A 61 -6.50 -8.80 1.47
C MET A 61 -7.03 -10.24 1.35
N LEU A 62 -6.42 -11.05 0.47
CA LEU A 62 -6.75 -12.47 0.30
C LEU A 62 -6.40 -13.30 1.55
N ALA A 63 -5.57 -12.77 2.48
CA ALA A 63 -5.29 -13.42 3.75
C ALA A 63 -6.54 -13.62 4.65
N ALA A 64 -7.64 -12.91 4.33
CA ALA A 64 -8.93 -13.06 4.99
C ALA A 64 -9.93 -13.97 4.25
N ILE A 65 -9.53 -14.65 3.17
CA ILE A 65 -10.40 -15.66 2.55
C ILE A 65 -10.79 -16.71 3.60
N GLY A 66 -12.10 -16.94 3.74
CA GLY A 66 -12.65 -17.88 4.72
C GLY A 66 -12.75 -17.34 6.15
N ASP A 67 -12.55 -16.03 6.39
CA ASP A 67 -12.79 -15.43 7.70
C ASP A 67 -14.30 -15.37 8.00
N PRO A 68 -14.78 -16.06 9.06
CA PRO A 68 -16.20 -16.05 9.42
C PRO A 68 -16.66 -14.75 10.10
N THR A 69 -15.74 -13.82 10.39
CA THR A 69 -16.03 -12.59 11.12
C THR A 69 -16.89 -11.65 10.28
N PRO A 70 -18.11 -11.27 10.73
CA PRO A 70 -18.93 -10.32 10.01
C PRO A 70 -18.25 -8.95 9.94
N THR A 71 -18.06 -8.44 8.72
CA THR A 71 -17.52 -7.10 8.45
C THR A 71 -18.62 -6.14 8.03
N VAL A 72 -18.54 -4.89 8.50
CA VAL A 72 -19.38 -3.82 7.97
C VAL A 72 -18.71 -3.11 6.79
N ARG A 73 -19.49 -2.40 5.97
CA ARG A 73 -18.94 -1.61 4.84
C ARG A 73 -17.80 -0.69 5.32
N GLY A 74 -16.64 -0.81 4.67
CA GLY A 74 -15.43 -0.04 4.95
C GLY A 74 -14.51 -0.62 6.02
N GLN A 75 -14.87 -1.78 6.60
CA GLN A 75 -14.05 -2.55 7.54
C GLN A 75 -13.35 -3.69 6.81
N LEU A 76 -12.03 -3.80 7.00
CA LEU A 76 -11.26 -4.97 6.58
C LEU A 76 -11.40 -6.08 7.63
N PRO A 77 -11.51 -7.37 7.28
CA PRO A 77 -11.48 -8.44 8.26
C PRO A 77 -10.21 -8.35 9.13
N PRO A 78 -10.31 -8.48 10.47
CA PRO A 78 -9.18 -8.30 11.38
C PRO A 78 -7.95 -9.16 11.02
N ARG A 79 -8.18 -10.34 10.44
CA ARG A 79 -7.13 -11.25 9.97
C ARG A 79 -6.26 -10.67 8.84
N ALA A 80 -6.82 -9.87 7.93
CA ALA A 80 -6.07 -9.24 6.84
C ALA A 80 -5.36 -7.95 7.25
N VAL A 81 -5.74 -7.34 8.38
CA VAL A 81 -5.18 -6.07 8.87
C VAL A 81 -3.65 -6.05 8.96
N PRO A 82 -2.96 -7.02 9.60
CA PRO A 82 -1.50 -6.95 9.72
C PRO A 82 -0.80 -6.99 8.37
N TYR A 83 -1.27 -7.84 7.45
CA TYR A 83 -0.72 -7.97 6.10
C TYR A 83 -0.95 -6.70 5.28
N TYR A 84 -2.18 -6.19 5.28
CA TYR A 84 -2.52 -4.92 4.62
C TYR A 84 -1.66 -3.78 5.17
N ASN A 85 -1.54 -3.66 6.50
CA ASN A 85 -0.81 -2.56 7.12
C ASN A 85 0.70 -2.60 6.89
N LEU A 86 1.27 -3.80 6.75
CA LEU A 86 2.67 -3.98 6.41
C LEU A 86 2.91 -3.58 4.95
N ALA A 87 2.09 -4.10 4.04
CA ALA A 87 2.21 -3.80 2.61
C ALA A 87 1.92 -2.34 2.26
N HIS A 88 1.04 -1.66 3.01
CA HIS A 88 0.68 -0.25 2.77
C HIS A 88 1.53 0.73 3.58
N ARG A 89 2.66 0.29 4.15
CA ARG A 89 3.59 1.13 4.89
C ARG A 89 4.68 1.65 3.96
N ALA A 90 4.54 2.91 3.51
CA ALA A 90 5.50 3.53 2.58
C ALA A 90 6.97 3.42 3.01
N ALA A 91 7.25 3.44 4.32
CA ALA A 91 8.60 3.31 4.85
C ALA A 91 9.28 1.97 4.47
N VAL A 92 8.51 0.90 4.23
CA VAL A 92 9.06 -0.42 3.84
C VAL A 92 9.67 -0.36 2.44
N PRO A 93 8.90 -0.12 1.35
CA PRO A 93 9.50 -0.03 0.02
C PRO A 93 10.46 1.16 -0.12
N LEU A 94 10.24 2.27 0.60
CA LEU A 94 11.19 3.39 0.58
C LEU A 94 12.54 2.99 1.21
N GLY A 95 12.53 2.31 2.36
CA GLY A 95 13.75 1.81 2.99
C GLY A 95 14.48 0.80 2.12
N LEU A 96 13.74 -0.08 1.43
CA LEU A 96 14.30 -1.02 0.46
C LEU A 96 14.89 -0.30 -0.77
N ALA A 97 14.24 0.77 -1.26
CA ALA A 97 14.76 1.57 -2.37
C ALA A 97 16.03 2.32 -1.97
N VAL A 98 16.09 2.86 -0.75
CA VAL A 98 17.32 3.46 -0.21
C VAL A 98 18.41 2.40 -0.09
N LEU A 99 18.12 1.24 0.50
CA LEU A 99 19.09 0.14 0.63
C LEU A 99 19.60 -0.33 -0.74
N TYR A 100 18.71 -0.43 -1.74
CA TYR A 100 19.05 -0.77 -3.12
C TYR A 100 20.16 0.11 -3.68
N THR A 101 20.16 1.42 -3.38
CA THR A 101 21.23 2.35 -3.84
C THR A 101 22.62 2.02 -3.29
N PHE A 102 22.71 1.26 -2.20
CA PHE A 102 23.96 0.90 -1.53
C PHE A 102 24.38 -0.56 -1.73
N THR A 103 23.43 -1.49 -1.91
CA THR A 103 23.73 -2.94 -1.79
C THR A 103 23.40 -3.78 -3.01
N ALA A 104 22.49 -3.34 -3.88
CA ALA A 104 22.10 -4.15 -5.03
C ALA A 104 23.21 -4.10 -6.09
N PRO A 105 23.33 -5.14 -6.96
CA PRO A 105 23.99 -4.95 -8.23
C PRO A 105 23.28 -3.75 -8.87
N LYS A 106 24.01 -2.64 -9.08
CA LYS A 106 23.44 -1.37 -9.57
C LYS A 106 22.62 -1.54 -10.86
N GLU A 107 22.78 -2.68 -11.53
CA GLU A 107 22.13 -3.05 -12.79
C GLU A 107 20.84 -3.86 -12.65
N TRP A 108 20.36 -4.22 -11.45
CA TRP A 108 19.11 -4.99 -11.33
C TRP A 108 17.85 -4.12 -11.38
N ALA A 109 17.67 -3.47 -12.54
CA ALA A 109 16.53 -2.63 -12.90
C ALA A 109 15.14 -3.20 -12.54
N PRO A 110 14.86 -4.51 -12.70
CA PRO A 110 13.55 -5.05 -12.34
C PRO A 110 13.17 -4.87 -10.87
N LEU A 111 14.13 -4.93 -9.95
CA LEU A 111 13.86 -4.69 -8.52
C LEU A 111 13.55 -3.23 -8.25
N PHE A 112 14.32 -2.32 -8.85
CA PHE A 112 14.05 -0.89 -8.68
C PHE A 112 12.68 -0.52 -9.27
N ALA A 113 12.33 -1.07 -10.43
CA ALA A 113 11.02 -0.92 -11.05
C ALA A 113 9.89 -1.46 -10.14
N ALA A 114 10.08 -2.61 -9.50
CA ALA A 114 9.15 -3.19 -8.52
C ALA A 114 8.91 -2.24 -7.34
N LEU A 115 9.98 -1.69 -6.76
CA LEU A 115 9.91 -0.76 -5.63
C LEU A 115 9.20 0.54 -6.02
N CYS A 116 9.42 1.04 -7.24
CA CYS A 116 8.69 2.18 -7.79
C CYS A 116 7.20 1.87 -7.94
N GLY A 117 6.83 0.72 -8.50
CA GLY A 117 5.43 0.29 -8.60
C GLY A 117 4.73 0.21 -7.25
N TRP A 118 5.42 -0.35 -6.25
CA TRP A 118 4.90 -0.43 -4.88
C TRP A 118 4.71 0.95 -4.24
N LEU A 119 5.69 1.85 -4.36
CA LEU A 119 5.59 3.22 -3.86
C LEU A 119 4.51 4.03 -4.56
N ALA A 120 4.32 3.83 -5.88
CA ALA A 120 3.24 4.43 -6.65
C ALA A 120 1.87 4.01 -6.10
N HIS A 121 1.65 2.71 -5.89
CA HIS A 121 0.39 2.18 -5.32
C HIS A 121 0.05 2.85 -3.98
N ILE A 122 0.99 2.83 -3.02
CA ILE A 122 0.77 3.43 -1.69
C ILE A 122 0.47 4.93 -1.83
N SER A 123 1.19 5.62 -2.72
CA SER A 123 1.04 7.06 -2.92
C SER A 123 -0.33 7.42 -3.52
N TYR A 124 -0.82 6.67 -4.50
CA TYR A 124 -2.19 6.82 -5.01
C TYR A 124 -3.23 6.60 -3.92
N ASP A 125 -3.05 5.55 -3.12
CA ASP A 125 -3.91 5.28 -1.97
C ASP A 125 -3.99 6.49 -1.03
N ARG A 126 -2.84 7.09 -0.66
CA ARG A 126 -2.82 8.26 0.23
C ARG A 126 -3.41 9.50 -0.43
N ALA A 127 -3.20 9.69 -1.73
CA ALA A 127 -3.77 10.79 -2.50
C ALA A 127 -5.29 10.72 -2.55
N PHE A 128 -5.86 9.53 -2.72
CA PHE A 128 -7.32 9.30 -2.73
C PHE A 128 -7.93 9.20 -1.33
N GLY A 129 -7.09 9.32 -0.30
CA GLY A 129 -7.54 9.36 1.08
C GLY A 129 -7.76 7.98 1.68
N TYR A 130 -7.17 6.92 1.10
CA TYR A 130 -6.96 5.62 1.72
C TYR A 130 -5.74 5.65 2.65
N GLY A 131 -5.65 4.66 3.54
CA GLY A 131 -4.64 4.64 4.59
C GLY A 131 -4.66 3.33 5.36
N LEU A 132 -3.75 3.24 6.33
CA LEU A 132 -3.61 2.08 7.20
C LEU A 132 -4.92 1.79 7.95
N ARG A 133 -5.06 0.57 8.43
CA ARG A 133 -6.22 0.10 9.20
C ARG A 133 -5.93 0.03 10.69
N THR A 134 -6.94 0.28 11.51
CA THR A 134 -6.94 -0.02 12.94
C THR A 134 -6.96 -1.53 13.15
N LYS A 135 -6.74 -2.00 14.39
CA LYS A 135 -6.79 -3.45 14.70
C LYS A 135 -8.14 -4.07 14.35
N GLU A 136 -9.20 -3.27 14.45
CA GLU A 136 -10.57 -3.64 14.12
C GLU A 136 -10.86 -3.56 12.61
N GLY A 137 -9.90 -3.12 11.79
CA GLY A 137 -10.02 -3.09 10.33
C GLY A 137 -10.60 -1.81 9.75
N PHE A 138 -10.92 -0.80 10.57
CA PHE A 138 -11.35 0.50 10.08
C PHE A 138 -10.18 1.33 9.58
N GLN A 139 -10.42 2.30 8.73
CA GLN A 139 -9.36 3.19 8.29
C GLN A 139 -8.86 4.08 9.43
N ARG A 140 -7.54 4.18 9.56
CA ARG A 140 -6.83 5.06 10.49
C ARG A 140 -6.57 6.42 9.82
N ASP A 141 -6.75 7.47 10.60
CA ASP A 141 -6.53 8.86 10.21
C ASP A 141 -5.05 9.14 9.86
#